data_AF-A0A951B8B4-F1
#
_entry.id   AF-A0A951B8B4-F1
#
_cell.length_a   1.000
_cell.length_b   1.000
_cell.length_c   1.000
_cell.angle_alpha   90.00
_cell.angle_beta   90.00
_cell.angle_gamma   90.00
#
_symmetry.space_group_name_H-M   'P 1'
#
loop_
_entity.id
_entity.type
_entity.pdbx_description
1 polymer ?
#
loop_
_entity_poly.entity_id
_entity_poly.type
_entity_poly.pdbx_seq_one_letter_code
_entity_poly.pdbx_strand_id
1 'polypeptide(L)'
;LLAPRFPDRPVAVAECRSQIGSGALPVDLLPSFAVTIEGADLATLARSWRALPRPVIGRIAGERLWLDCRCLEADGLPAFADNMTALAIGNGPPVP
;
A
#
# COMPACT_ATOMS: atom_id res chain seq x y z
N LEU A 1 2.86 -3.34 -12.32
CA LEU A 1 1.56 -2.74 -11.97
C LEU A 1 1.70 -1.35 -11.33
N LEU A 2 2.34 -1.22 -10.16
CA LEU A 2 2.37 0.04 -9.41
C LEU A 2 3.33 1.10 -9.98
N ALA A 3 4.57 0.73 -10.30
CA ALA A 3 5.57 1.71 -10.78
C ALA A 3 5.12 2.53 -12.01
N PRO A 4 4.51 1.93 -13.07
CA PRO A 4 3.99 2.70 -14.20
C PRO A 4 2.80 3.62 -13.86
N ARG A 5 2.12 3.38 -12.73
CA ARG A 5 1.00 4.19 -12.25
C ARG A 5 1.50 5.43 -11.51
N PHE A 6 2.67 5.37 -10.89
CA PHE A 6 3.26 6.51 -10.18
C PHE A 6 4.61 6.92 -10.78
N PRO A 7 4.64 7.45 -12.02
CA PRO A 7 5.90 7.79 -12.69
C PRO A 7 6.71 8.86 -11.94
N ASP A 8 6.04 9.75 -11.22
CA ASP A 8 6.67 10.85 -10.47
C ASP A 8 7.02 10.48 -9.02
N ARG A 9 6.82 9.21 -8.62
CA ARG A 9 7.09 8.74 -7.26
C ARG A 9 7.98 7.50 -7.29
N PRO A 10 9.08 7.47 -6.52
CA PRO A 10 9.87 6.27 -6.36
C PRO A 10 9.00 5.11 -5.84
N VAL A 11 9.00 4.01 -6.61
CA VAL A 11 8.38 2.74 -6.22
C VAL A 11 9.48 1.69 -6.11
N ALA A 12 9.61 1.07 -4.94
CA ALA A 12 10.67 0.11 -4.65
C ALA A 12 10.15 -1.08 -3.85
N VAL A 13 10.89 -2.19 -3.88
CA VAL A 13 10.72 -3.30 -2.94
C VAL A 13 11.66 -3.07 -1.77
N ALA A 14 11.17 -3.20 -0.55
CA ALA A 14 11.95 -3.06 0.66
C ALA A 14 11.72 -4.26 1.59
N GLU A 15 12.78 -4.72 2.24
CA GLU A 15 12.66 -5.65 3.37
C GLU A 15 11.87 -4.97 4.49
N CYS A 16 10.99 -5.72 5.12
CA CYS A 16 10.24 -5.24 6.26
C CYS A 16 10.04 -6.34 7.30
N ARG A 17 9.64 -5.91 8.49
CA ARG A 17 9.27 -6.82 9.56
C ARG A 17 7.79 -6.66 9.85
N SER A 18 7.10 -7.78 9.86
CA SER A 18 5.65 -7.83 9.91
C SER A 18 5.19 -8.62 11.13
N GLN A 19 4.24 -8.04 11.83
CA GLN A 19 3.70 -8.54 13.07
C GLN A 19 2.60 -9.57 12.79
N ILE A 20 2.61 -10.65 13.57
CA ILE A 20 1.49 -11.59 13.62
C ILE A 20 0.59 -11.22 14.81
N GLY A 21 -0.72 -11.06 14.59
CA GLY A 21 -1.70 -10.85 15.66
C GLY A 21 -1.96 -9.39 16.05
N SER A 22 -3.10 -9.14 16.70
CA SER A 22 -3.72 -7.82 16.89
C SER A 22 -3.10 -6.91 17.98
N GLY A 23 -1.90 -7.22 18.50
CA GLY A 23 -1.11 -6.29 19.32
C GLY A 23 -1.15 -6.44 20.84
N ALA A 24 -1.39 -7.65 21.38
CA ALA A 24 -1.48 -7.85 22.83
C ALA A 24 -0.23 -8.45 23.52
N LEU A 25 0.80 -8.89 22.79
CA LEU A 25 2.00 -9.53 23.36
C LEU A 25 3.26 -9.09 22.58
N PRO A 26 4.50 -9.26 23.11
CA PRO A 26 5.70 -9.09 22.32
C PRO A 26 5.68 -10.09 21.17
N VAL A 27 5.25 -9.59 20.03
CA VAL A 27 4.96 -10.35 18.81
C VAL A 27 6.25 -10.62 18.05
N ASP A 28 6.44 -11.86 17.65
CA ASP A 28 7.50 -12.22 16.74
C ASP A 28 7.31 -11.49 15.42
N LEU A 29 8.25 -10.57 15.16
CA LEU A 29 8.35 -9.82 13.93
C LEU A 29 9.02 -10.70 12.88
N LEU A 30 8.24 -11.27 11.98
CA LEU A 30 8.73 -12.12 10.90
C LEU A 30 9.27 -11.28 9.72
N PRO A 31 10.39 -11.69 9.09
CA PRO A 31 10.87 -11.10 7.85
C PRO A 31 9.86 -11.16 6.71
N SER A 32 9.66 -10.07 6.00
CA SER A 32 8.76 -9.94 4.85
C SER A 32 9.36 -8.99 3.81
N PHE A 33 8.65 -8.83 2.71
CA PHE A 33 8.90 -7.79 1.71
C PHE A 33 7.67 -6.91 1.55
N ALA A 34 7.90 -5.63 1.30
CA ALA A 34 6.87 -4.67 1.01
C ALA A 34 7.18 -3.92 -0.29
N VAL A 35 6.12 -3.49 -0.98
CA VAL A 35 6.24 -2.44 -1.99
C VAL A 35 6.07 -1.09 -1.30
N THR A 36 7.02 -0.19 -1.53
CA THR A 36 7.01 1.17 -0.98
C THR A 36 6.79 2.20 -2.07
N ILE A 37 6.00 3.22 -1.78
CA ILE A 37 5.80 4.39 -2.64
C ILE A 37 6.19 5.64 -1.84
N GLU A 38 7.17 6.39 -2.34
CA GLU A 38 7.59 7.66 -1.76
C GLU A 38 6.74 8.84 -2.27
N GLY A 39 6.86 9.98 -1.61
CA GLY A 39 6.39 11.27 -2.14
C GLY A 39 5.52 12.06 -1.19
N ALA A 40 5.03 13.21 -1.67
CA ALA A 40 4.18 14.10 -0.89
C ALA A 40 2.75 13.54 -0.71
N ASP A 41 2.06 14.06 0.30
CA ASP A 41 0.63 13.82 0.57
C ASP A 41 0.23 12.34 0.65
N LEU A 42 1.07 11.50 1.24
CA LEU A 42 0.81 10.06 1.39
C LEU A 42 -0.49 9.76 2.12
N ALA A 43 -0.93 10.63 3.04
CA ALA A 43 -2.21 10.50 3.71
C ALA A 43 -3.39 10.64 2.74
N THR A 44 -3.28 11.52 1.74
CA THR A 44 -4.28 11.67 0.68
C THR A 44 -4.27 10.47 -0.26
N LEU A 45 -3.09 9.99 -0.64
CA LEU A 45 -2.97 8.75 -1.43
C LEU A 45 -3.58 7.54 -0.69
N ALA A 46 -3.27 7.38 0.60
CA ALA A 46 -3.84 6.31 1.42
C ALA A 46 -5.36 6.47 1.63
N ARG A 47 -5.90 7.69 1.60
CA ARG A 47 -7.36 7.93 1.60
C ARG A 47 -8.00 7.48 0.28
N SER A 48 -7.42 7.83 -0.88
CA SER A 48 -7.99 7.41 -2.16
C SER A 48 -8.00 5.90 -2.33
N TRP A 49 -6.98 5.20 -1.82
CA TRP A 49 -6.91 3.75 -1.83
C TRP A 49 -7.95 3.07 -0.93
N ARG A 50 -8.29 3.71 0.19
CA ARG A 50 -9.38 3.28 1.08
C ARG A 50 -10.76 3.47 0.46
N ALA A 51 -10.91 4.41 -0.47
CA ALA A 51 -12.15 4.69 -1.17
C ALA A 51 -12.38 3.82 -2.42
N LEU A 52 -11.41 2.96 -2.78
CA LEU A 52 -11.57 2.01 -3.88
C LEU A 52 -12.66 0.96 -3.57
N PRO A 53 -13.29 0.35 -4.59
CA PRO A 53 -14.32 -0.68 -4.41
C PRO A 53 -13.89 -1.81 -3.47
N ARG A 54 -12.60 -2.15 -3.45
CA ARG A 54 -11.97 -2.97 -2.42
C ARG A 54 -10.93 -2.13 -1.69
N PRO A 55 -11.14 -1.72 -0.42
CA PRO A 55 -10.19 -0.86 0.27
C PRO A 55 -8.79 -1.49 0.35
N VAL A 56 -7.77 -0.75 -0.10
CA VAL A 56 -6.36 -1.15 0.06
C VAL A 56 -5.76 -0.37 1.21
N ILE A 57 -5.29 -1.08 2.24
CA ILE A 57 -4.72 -0.49 3.44
C ILE A 57 -3.19 -0.62 3.40
N GLY A 58 -2.51 0.52 3.37
CA GLY A 58 -1.06 0.59 3.52
C GLY A 58 -0.66 1.31 4.80
N ARG A 59 0.57 1.06 5.26
CA ARG A 59 1.17 1.74 6.42
C ARG A 59 2.00 2.92 5.95
N ILE A 60 1.83 4.10 6.55
CA ILE A 60 2.71 5.24 6.30
C ILE A 60 3.82 5.24 7.35
N ALA A 61 5.08 5.18 6.91
CA ALA A 61 6.25 5.26 7.79
C ALA A 61 7.48 5.69 6.97
N GLY A 62 8.34 6.55 7.54
CA GLY A 62 9.58 6.99 6.89
C GLY A 62 9.36 7.56 5.49
N GLU A 63 8.40 8.49 5.35
CA GLU A 63 8.06 9.16 4.08
C GLU A 63 7.66 8.23 2.93
N ARG A 64 7.21 7.02 3.29
CA ARG A 64 6.78 5.98 2.37
C ARG A 64 5.42 5.44 2.76
N LEU A 65 4.61 5.14 1.77
CA LEU A 65 3.46 4.25 1.89
C LEU A 65 3.93 2.81 1.65
N TRP A 66 3.73 1.94 2.63
CA TRP A 66 4.17 0.54 2.64
C TRP A 66 2.97 -0.38 2.41
N LEU A 67 3.12 -1.28 1.44
CA LEU A 67 2.23 -2.41 1.21
C LEU A 67 3.01 -3.70 1.51
N ASP A 68 2.75 -4.31 2.67
CA ASP A 68 3.35 -5.59 3.04
C ASP A 68 2.75 -6.72 2.21
N CYS A 69 3.59 -7.42 1.44
CA CYS A 69 3.15 -8.49 0.55
C CYS A 69 2.59 -9.69 1.32
N ARG A 70 2.92 -9.86 2.60
CA ARG A 70 2.34 -10.94 3.42
C ARG A 70 0.84 -10.78 3.61
N CYS A 71 0.32 -9.55 3.57
CA CYS A 71 -1.10 -9.27 3.70
C CYS A 71 -1.88 -9.50 2.39
N LEU A 72 -1.19 -9.85 1.29
CA LEU A 72 -1.80 -10.12 0.00
C LEU A 72 -1.75 -11.61 -0.29
N GLU A 73 -2.87 -12.28 -0.09
CA GLU A 73 -3.03 -13.69 -0.46
C GLU A 73 -3.12 -13.85 -2.00
N ALA A 74 -2.76 -15.04 -2.49
CA ALA A 74 -2.66 -15.29 -3.93
C ALA A 74 -4.00 -15.13 -4.67
N ASP A 75 -5.10 -15.47 -4.01
CA ASP A 75 -6.47 -15.29 -4.49
C ASP A 75 -6.94 -13.82 -4.48
N GLY A 76 -6.35 -12.99 -3.61
CA GLY A 76 -6.56 -11.55 -3.53
C GLY A 76 -5.81 -10.76 -4.61
N LEU A 77 -4.75 -11.33 -5.21
CA LEU A 77 -3.90 -10.64 -6.18
C LEU A 77 -4.65 -10.13 -7.44
N PRO A 78 -5.54 -10.91 -8.10
CA PRO A 78 -6.28 -10.42 -9.27
C PRO A 78 -7.14 -9.20 -8.91
N ALA A 79 -7.85 -9.27 -7.80
CA ALA A 79 -8.69 -8.19 -7.35
C ALA A 79 -7.89 -6.93 -6.96
N PHE A 80 -6.72 -7.10 -6.34
CA PHE A 80 -5.80 -6.00 -6.10
C PHE A 80 -5.37 -5.35 -7.42
N ALA A 81 -5.03 -6.15 -8.44
CA ALA A 81 -4.60 -5.64 -9.74
C ALA A 81 -5.68 -4.83 -10.45
N ASP A 82 -6.92 -5.32 -10.45
CA ASP A 82 -8.08 -4.62 -11.02
C ASP A 82 -8.30 -3.28 -10.31
N ASN A 83 -8.23 -3.30 -8.99
CA ASN A 83 -8.48 -2.15 -8.13
C ASN A 83 -7.42 -1.04 -8.32
N MET A 84 -6.15 -1.42 -8.46
CA MET A 84 -5.07 -0.47 -8.78
C MET A 84 -5.11 0.03 -10.23
N THR A 85 -5.70 -0.73 -11.15
CA THR A 85 -5.89 -0.30 -12.54
C THR A 85 -6.99 0.76 -12.63
N ALA A 86 -8.09 0.54 -11.90
CA ALA A 86 -9.24 1.45 -11.79
C ALA A 86 -8.97 2.71 -10.96
N LEU A 87 -7.89 2.74 -10.16
CA LEU A 87 -7.49 3.93 -9.42
C LEU A 87 -7.25 5.09 -10.39
N ALA A 88 -8.10 6.11 -10.31
CA ALA A 88 -7.88 7.38 -10.98
C ALA A 88 -6.65 8.07 -10.34
N ILE A 89 -5.57 8.19 -11.11
CA ILE A 89 -4.38 8.92 -10.68
C ILE A 89 -4.57 10.38 -11.09
N GLY A 90 -5.31 11.09 -10.25
CA GLY A 90 -5.47 12.53 -10.34
C GLY A 90 -4.52 13.23 -9.36
N ASN A 91 -3.87 14.30 -9.81
CA ASN A 91 -3.23 15.30 -8.96
C ASN A 91 -4.30 16.19 -8.26
N GLY A 92 -5.35 15.60 -7.70
CA GLY A 92 -6.50 16.32 -7.15
C GLY A 92 -6.92 15.79 -5.78
N PRO A 93 -7.48 16.65 -4.92
CA PRO A 93 -8.01 16.22 -3.63
C PRO A 93 -9.14 15.17 -3.85
N PRO A 94 -9.39 14.28 -2.87
CA PRO A 94 -10.44 13.29 -3.00
C PRO A 94 -11.78 13.98 -3.23
N VAL A 95 -12.51 13.49 -4.24
CA VAL A 95 -13.90 13.86 -4.55
C VAL A 95 -14.75 13.57 -3.30
N PRO A 96 -15.67 14.46 -2.90
CA PRO A 96 -16.32 14.49 -1.58
C PRO A 96 -17.00 13.19 -1.13
#